data_AF-A0A7V9TIW0-F1
#
_entry.id   AF-A0A7V9TIW0-F1
#
_cell.length_a   1.000
_cell.length_b   1.000
_cell.length_c   1.000
_cell.angle_alpha   90.00
_cell.angle_beta   90.00
_cell.angle_gamma   90.00
#
_symmetry.space_group_name_H-M   'P 1'
#
loop_
_entity.id
_entity.type
_entity.pdbx_description
1 polymer ?
#
loop_
_entity_poly.entity_id
_entity_poly.type
_entity_poly.pdbx_seq_one_letter_code
_entity_poly.pdbx_strand_id
1 'polypeptide(L)'
;MSMRLAFVAGFAALALAPSHARAQETAYRFEIASVGDSTVSLSTERHEWVRAGQKGIAVDPMRHDALVARFVILKVDPAKKRALAVVTGQTTQLTTNHVALIDRPMKKWYAQPTLWIGTVVGVAIGAVVAH
;
A
#
# COMPACT_ATOMS: atom_id res chain seq x y z
N MET A 1 -6.92 14.51 47.75
CA MET A 1 -7.67 14.12 46.53
C MET A 1 -6.96 14.70 45.32
N SER A 2 -5.78 14.18 44.95
CA SER A 2 -4.94 14.88 43.95
C SER A 2 -3.98 14.00 43.15
N MET A 3 -3.74 12.73 43.53
CA MET A 3 -2.72 11.89 42.89
C MET A 3 -3.27 10.96 41.80
N ARG A 4 -4.57 10.62 41.85
CA ARG A 4 -5.20 9.69 40.90
C ARG A 4 -5.55 10.34 39.56
N LEU A 5 -5.81 11.64 39.52
CA LEU A 5 -6.10 12.38 38.28
C LEU A 5 -4.86 12.56 37.39
N ALA A 6 -3.67 12.71 37.99
CA ALA A 6 -2.44 12.93 37.24
C ALA A 6 -2.02 11.70 36.40
N PHE A 7 -2.30 10.49 36.91
CA PHE A 7 -1.97 9.24 36.20
C PHE A 7 -2.86 9.00 34.97
N VAL A 8 -4.13 9.40 35.01
CA VAL A 8 -5.07 9.25 33.89
C VAL A 8 -4.75 10.24 32.77
N ALA A 9 -4.38 11.48 33.11
CA ALA A 9 -4.02 12.50 32.13
C ALA A 9 -2.72 12.18 31.38
N GLY A 10 -1.72 11.59 32.06
CA GLY A 10 -0.45 11.19 31.45
C GLY A 10 -0.59 10.08 30.40
N PHE A 11 -1.49 9.11 30.63
CA PHE A 11 -1.75 8.03 29.67
C PHE A 11 -2.52 8.49 28.43
N ALA A 12 -3.46 9.43 28.58
CA ALA A 12 -4.21 9.99 27.47
C ALA A 12 -3.32 10.77 26.48
N ALA A 13 -2.28 11.45 26.99
CA ALA A 13 -1.35 12.22 26.16
C ALA A 13 -0.43 11.34 25.28
N LEU A 14 -0.06 10.13 25.74
CA LEU A 14 0.74 9.19 24.93
C LEU A 14 -0.08 8.49 23.83
N ALA A 15 -1.38 8.28 24.04
CA ALA A 15 -2.26 7.64 23.06
C ALA A 15 -2.60 8.55 21.86
N LEU A 16 -2.41 9.86 22.02
CA LEU A 16 -2.67 10.88 20.99
C LEU A 16 -1.41 11.29 20.21
N ALA A 17 -0.26 10.67 20.48
CA ALA A 17 0.96 10.96 19.74
C ALA A 17 0.73 10.62 18.25
N PRO A 18 0.80 11.61 17.34
CA PRO A 18 0.53 11.38 15.93
C PRO A 18 1.57 10.40 15.39
N SER A 19 1.14 9.20 15.04
CA SER A 19 1.99 8.26 14.31
C SER A 19 2.28 8.90 12.96
N HIS A 20 3.49 9.43 12.80
CA HIS A 20 3.97 10.03 11.56
C HIS A 20 3.51 9.19 10.37
N ALA A 21 2.73 9.81 9.48
CA ALA A 21 2.27 9.21 8.24
C ALA A 21 3.50 8.76 7.44
N ARG A 22 3.80 7.46 7.53
CA ARG A 22 4.80 6.78 6.70
C ARG A 22 4.20 6.61 5.30
N ALA A 23 4.02 7.74 4.61
CA ALA A 23 3.71 7.80 3.18
C ALA A 23 5.00 7.69 2.34
N GLN A 24 6.01 6.97 2.84
CA GLN A 24 7.14 6.59 2.02
C GLN A 24 6.64 5.47 1.10
N GLU A 25 6.05 5.90 0.00
CA GLU A 25 5.51 5.13 -1.11
C GLU A 25 6.46 3.98 -1.43
N THR A 26 6.04 2.77 -1.06
CA THR A 26 6.78 1.56 -1.37
C THR A 26 6.40 1.12 -2.78
N ALA A 27 6.71 1.97 -3.76
CA ALA A 27 6.52 1.69 -5.17
C ALA A 27 7.63 0.75 -5.64
N TYR A 28 7.26 -0.45 -6.07
CA TYR A 28 8.20 -1.44 -6.58
C TYR A 28 8.28 -1.38 -8.09
N ARG A 29 9.49 -1.57 -8.63
CA ARG A 29 9.79 -1.58 -10.06
C ARG A 29 9.56 -2.96 -10.67
N PHE A 30 8.85 -2.98 -11.80
CA PHE A 30 8.50 -4.15 -12.58
C PHE A 30 8.95 -3.97 -14.02
N GLU A 31 9.55 -5.00 -14.58
CA GLU A 31 9.93 -5.03 -15.98
C GLU A 31 8.70 -5.32 -16.85
N ILE A 32 8.58 -4.58 -17.94
CA ILE A 32 7.53 -4.78 -18.94
C ILE A 32 7.99 -5.86 -19.91
N ALA A 33 7.39 -7.05 -19.79
CA ALA A 33 7.73 -8.20 -20.63
C ALA A 33 7.17 -8.08 -22.05
N SER A 34 5.97 -7.51 -22.20
CA SER A 34 5.38 -7.24 -23.51
C SER A 34 4.34 -6.13 -23.44
N VAL A 35 4.15 -5.44 -24.57
CA VAL A 35 3.13 -4.41 -24.77
C VAL A 35 2.25 -4.84 -25.94
N GLY A 36 0.93 -4.82 -25.76
CA GLY A 36 -0.06 -4.93 -26.82
C GLY A 36 -0.82 -3.61 -26.98
N ASP A 37 -1.91 -3.61 -27.75
CA ASP A 37 -2.61 -2.36 -28.14
C ASP A 37 -3.15 -1.55 -26.96
N SER A 38 -3.69 -2.22 -25.95
CA SER A 38 -4.19 -1.58 -24.71
C SER A 38 -3.85 -2.39 -23.46
N THR A 39 -2.95 -3.37 -23.60
CA THR A 39 -2.58 -4.28 -22.52
C THR A 39 -1.08 -4.32 -22.36
N VAL A 40 -0.62 -4.50 -21.13
CA VAL A 40 0.79 -4.65 -20.81
C VAL A 40 0.99 -5.90 -19.95
N SER A 41 2.01 -6.69 -20.26
CA SER A 41 2.43 -7.83 -19.45
C SER A 41 3.64 -7.43 -18.61
N LEU A 42 3.56 -7.66 -17.32
CA LEU A 42 4.61 -7.36 -16.34
C LEU A 42 5.21 -8.67 -15.82
N SER A 43 6.53 -8.69 -15.59
CA SER A 43 7.18 -9.79 -14.89
C SER A 43 6.96 -9.67 -13.39
N THR A 44 6.37 -10.69 -12.76
CA THR A 44 6.13 -10.73 -11.31
C THR A 44 7.09 -11.63 -10.56
N GLU A 45 8.21 -12.02 -11.18
CA GLU A 45 9.13 -13.04 -10.62
C GLU A 45 9.64 -12.72 -9.21
N ARG A 46 9.84 -11.44 -8.91
CA ARG A 46 10.40 -10.98 -7.63
C ARG A 46 9.34 -10.61 -6.59
N HIS A 47 8.06 -10.61 -6.96
CA HIS A 47 7.00 -9.93 -6.21
C HIS A 47 5.67 -10.71 -6.24
N GLU A 48 5.55 -11.72 -5.38
CA GLU A 48 4.35 -12.59 -5.28
C GLU A 48 3.10 -11.90 -4.71
N TRP A 49 3.26 -10.71 -4.13
CA TRP A 49 2.17 -9.96 -3.53
C TRP A 49 1.28 -9.25 -4.57
N VAL A 50 1.68 -9.28 -5.85
CA VAL A 50 0.92 -8.65 -6.95
C VAL A 50 -0.42 -9.37 -7.13
N ARG A 51 -1.50 -8.59 -7.21
CA ARG A 51 -2.88 -9.09 -7.33
C ARG A 51 -3.67 -8.31 -8.37
N ALA A 52 -4.71 -8.95 -8.89
CA ALA A 52 -5.70 -8.28 -9.74
C ALA A 52 -6.37 -7.10 -9.00
N GLY A 53 -6.76 -6.08 -9.76
CA GLY A 53 -7.36 -4.84 -9.29
C GLY A 53 -6.36 -3.79 -8.80
N GLN A 54 -5.06 -4.12 -8.69
CA GLN A 54 -4.05 -3.14 -8.34
C GLN A 54 -3.82 -2.14 -9.47
N LYS A 55 -3.61 -0.89 -9.09
CA LYS A 55 -3.27 0.20 -10.00
C LYS A 55 -1.76 0.35 -10.03
N GLY A 56 -1.24 0.77 -11.18
CA GLY A 56 0.17 1.11 -11.33
C GLY A 56 0.37 2.17 -12.40
N ILE A 57 1.61 2.63 -12.49
CA ILE A 57 2.04 3.61 -13.49
C ILE A 57 3.26 3.06 -14.23
N ALA A 58 3.39 3.36 -15.51
CA ALA A 58 4.61 3.13 -16.26
C ALA A 58 5.37 4.44 -16.37
N VAL A 59 6.68 4.38 -16.15
CA VAL A 59 7.59 5.53 -16.17
C VAL A 59 8.78 5.27 -17.08
N ASP A 60 9.34 6.37 -17.60
CA ASP A 60 10.58 6.35 -18.36
C ASP A 60 11.78 6.68 -17.46
N PRO A 61 12.62 5.70 -17.10
CA PRO A 61 13.78 5.93 -16.24
C PRO A 61 14.86 6.81 -16.89
N MET A 62 14.88 6.92 -18.22
CA MET A 62 15.82 7.79 -18.95
C MET A 62 15.38 9.25 -18.95
N ARG A 63 14.10 9.52 -18.60
CA ARG A 63 13.51 10.85 -18.56
C ARG A 63 13.03 11.23 -17.15
N HIS A 64 13.89 11.03 -16.15
CA HIS A 64 13.60 11.38 -14.75
C HIS A 64 12.30 10.75 -14.23
N ASP A 65 12.06 9.48 -14.56
CA ASP A 65 10.84 8.75 -14.20
C ASP A 65 9.55 9.45 -14.70
N ALA A 66 9.60 10.05 -15.90
CA ALA A 66 8.44 10.69 -16.52
C ALA A 66 7.28 9.71 -16.69
N LEU A 67 6.05 10.16 -16.38
CA LEU A 67 4.84 9.36 -16.52
C LEU A 67 4.54 9.04 -17.99
N VAL A 68 4.53 7.75 -18.33
CA VAL A 68 4.26 7.24 -19.68
C VAL A 68 2.83 6.77 -19.80
N ALA A 69 2.38 5.97 -18.83
CA ALA A 69 1.03 5.39 -18.83
C ALA A 69 0.55 5.07 -17.41
N ARG A 70 -0.76 4.91 -17.26
CA ARG A 70 -1.44 4.38 -16.08
C ARG A 70 -2.11 3.08 -16.46
N PHE A 71 -2.11 2.10 -15.56
CA PHE A 71 -2.70 0.80 -15.84
C PHE A 71 -3.35 0.19 -14.61
N VAL A 72 -4.17 -0.83 -14.84
CA VAL A 72 -4.79 -1.66 -13.80
C VAL A 72 -4.54 -3.13 -14.10
N ILE A 73 -4.09 -3.89 -13.11
CA ILE A 73 -3.85 -5.33 -13.24
C ILE A 73 -5.19 -6.04 -13.36
N LEU A 74 -5.41 -6.75 -14.46
CA LEU A 74 -6.60 -7.55 -14.70
C LEU A 74 -6.45 -8.95 -14.11
N LYS A 75 -5.30 -9.57 -14.35
CA LYS A 75 -5.05 -10.96 -13.97
C LYS A 75 -3.58 -11.17 -13.66
N VAL A 76 -3.30 -12.07 -12.73
CA VAL A 76 -1.96 -12.58 -12.45
C VAL A 76 -1.95 -14.06 -12.79
N ASP A 77 -0.94 -14.49 -13.54
CA ASP A 77 -0.65 -15.90 -13.84
C ASP A 77 0.53 -16.35 -12.97
N PRO A 78 0.27 -17.12 -11.89
CA PRO A 78 1.32 -17.58 -10.99
C PRO A 78 2.28 -18.57 -11.67
N ALA A 79 1.80 -19.36 -12.63
CA ALA A 79 2.61 -20.37 -13.31
C ALA A 79 3.64 -19.73 -14.24
N LYS A 80 3.26 -18.65 -14.93
CA LYS A 80 4.15 -17.91 -15.83
C LYS A 80 4.87 -16.74 -15.15
N LYS A 81 4.61 -16.49 -13.87
CA LYS A 81 5.11 -15.34 -13.11
C LYS A 81 4.91 -14.02 -13.86
N ARG A 82 3.70 -13.84 -14.42
CA ARG A 82 3.33 -12.66 -15.21
C ARG A 82 2.02 -12.06 -14.74
N ALA A 83 1.92 -10.74 -14.79
CA ALA A 83 0.68 -10.01 -14.58
C ALA A 83 0.24 -9.34 -15.88
N LEU A 84 -1.01 -9.54 -16.27
CA LEU A 84 -1.64 -8.84 -17.37
C LEU A 84 -2.38 -7.62 -16.82
N ALA A 85 -2.05 -6.45 -17.34
CA ALA A 85 -2.70 -5.19 -17.00
C ALA A 85 -3.29 -4.52 -18.24
N VAL A 86 -4.35 -3.74 -18.04
CA VAL A 86 -4.94 -2.87 -19.06
C VAL A 86 -4.48 -1.44 -18.84
N VAL A 87 -4.06 -0.77 -19.91
CA VAL A 87 -3.69 0.63 -19.89
C VAL A 87 -4.97 1.47 -19.82
N THR A 88 -5.08 2.31 -18.79
CA THR A 88 -6.27 3.16 -18.55
C THR A 88 -6.04 4.61 -18.96
N GLY A 89 -4.79 5.02 -19.15
CA GLY A 89 -4.45 6.34 -19.67
C GLY A 89 -3.01 6.33 -20.13
N GLN A 90 -2.72 7.05 -21.22
CA GLN A 90 -1.41 7.04 -21.85
C GLN A 90 -1.02 8.45 -22.24
N THR A 91 0.17 8.86 -21.83
CA THR A 91 0.75 10.17 -22.17
C THR A 91 1.70 10.02 -23.36
N THR A 92 2.45 8.91 -23.42
CA THR A 92 3.46 8.63 -24.44
C THR A 92 3.39 7.16 -24.86
N GLN A 93 3.95 6.79 -26.02
CA GLN A 93 4.00 5.40 -26.47
C GLN A 93 4.68 4.50 -25.43
N LEU A 94 3.93 3.52 -24.91
CA LEU A 94 4.45 2.51 -24.00
C LEU A 94 5.30 1.47 -24.77
N THR A 95 6.46 1.15 -24.22
CA THR A 95 7.40 0.17 -24.78
C THR A 95 7.99 -0.68 -23.65
N THR A 96 8.69 -1.76 -23.99
CA THR A 96 9.36 -2.66 -23.03
C THR A 96 10.54 -2.02 -22.30
N ASN A 97 11.05 -0.88 -22.78
CA ASN A 97 12.15 -0.17 -22.13
C ASN A 97 11.69 0.65 -20.91
N HIS A 98 10.38 0.80 -20.75
CA HIS A 98 9.78 1.50 -19.61
C HIS A 98 9.66 0.57 -18.40
N VAL A 99 9.58 1.18 -17.23
CA VAL A 99 9.45 0.46 -15.97
C VAL A 99 8.07 0.70 -15.40
N ALA A 100 7.41 -0.37 -14.96
CA ALA A 100 6.15 -0.28 -14.26
C ALA A 100 6.39 -0.13 -12.75
N LEU A 101 5.65 0.77 -12.12
CA LEU A 101 5.64 1.00 -10.68
C LEU A 101 4.29 0.57 -10.11
N ILE A 102 4.32 -0.30 -9.12
CA ILE A 102 3.13 -0.76 -8.39
C ILE A 102 3.42 -0.67 -6.90
N ASP A 103 2.46 -0.13 -6.16
CA ASP A 103 2.54 -0.07 -4.71
C ASP A 103 2.16 -1.39 -4.06
N ARG A 104 2.94 -1.77 -3.03
CA ARG A 104 2.55 -2.89 -2.17
C ARG A 104 1.26 -2.54 -1.43
N PRO A 105 0.26 -3.43 -1.40
CA PRO A 105 -0.99 -3.16 -0.73
C PRO A 105 -0.72 -3.05 0.77
N MET A 106 -0.94 -1.87 1.34
CA MET A 106 -0.79 -1.66 2.77
C MET A 106 -1.93 -2.36 3.52
N LYS A 107 -1.60 -2.98 4.66
CA LYS A 107 -2.59 -3.55 5.56
C LYS A 107 -3.46 -2.40 6.09
N LYS A 108 -4.77 -2.49 5.86
CA LYS A 108 -5.72 -1.42 6.24
C LYS A 108 -5.61 -1.14 7.74
N TRP A 109 -5.61 0.14 8.12
CA TRP A 109 -5.38 0.60 9.49
C TRP A 109 -6.35 -0.02 10.51
N TYR A 110 -7.62 -0.18 10.15
CA TYR A 110 -8.65 -0.77 11.02
C TYR A 110 -8.48 -2.28 11.28
N ALA A 111 -7.65 -2.95 10.48
CA ALA A 111 -7.33 -4.37 10.63
C ALA A 111 -6.05 -4.59 11.47
N GLN A 112 -5.50 -3.53 12.07
CA GLN A 112 -4.33 -3.62 12.95
C GLN A 112 -4.76 -4.03 14.36
N PRO A 113 -4.22 -5.14 14.92
CA PRO A 113 -4.60 -5.61 16.26
C PRO A 113 -4.24 -4.61 17.36
N THR A 114 -3.20 -3.80 17.15
CA THR A 114 -2.78 -2.73 18.06
C THR A 114 -3.87 -1.70 18.34
N LEU A 115 -4.75 -1.42 17.37
CA LEU A 115 -5.87 -0.51 17.56
C LEU A 115 -6.91 -1.08 18.55
N TRP A 116 -7.11 -2.39 18.52
CA TRP A 116 -8.07 -3.08 19.38
C TRP A 116 -7.57 -3.29 20.80
N ILE A 117 -6.24 -3.37 21.00
CA ILE A 117 -5.63 -3.51 22.33
C ILE A 117 -6.07 -2.36 23.26
N GLY A 118 -6.03 -1.11 22.78
CA GLY A 118 -6.46 0.04 23.59
C GLY A 118 -7.95 -0.02 23.98
N THR A 119 -8.79 -0.53 23.08
CA THR A 119 -10.23 -0.72 23.35
C THR A 119 -10.47 -1.77 24.44
N VAL A 120 -9.79 -2.93 24.33
CA VAL A 120 -9.89 -4.02 25.31
C VAL A 120 -9.38 -3.58 26.68
N VAL A 121 -8.23 -2.89 26.72
CA VAL A 121 -7.66 -2.35 27.97
C VAL A 121 -8.59 -1.31 28.62
N GLY A 122 -9.16 -0.40 27.83
CA GLY A 122 -10.11 0.60 28.32
C GLY A 122 -11.37 -0.03 28.93
N VAL A 123 -11.94 -1.04 28.28
CA VAL A 123 -13.11 -1.78 28.80
C VAL A 123 -12.77 -2.51 30.10
N ALA A 124 -11.61 -3.17 30.18
CA ALA A 124 -11.19 -3.89 31.37
C ALA A 124 -11.00 -2.94 32.58
N ILE A 125 -10.37 -1.79 32.38
CA ILE A 125 -10.19 -0.78 33.44
C ILE A 125 -11.54 -0.20 33.87
N GLY A 126 -12.41 0.14 32.91
CA GLY A 126 -13.75 0.65 33.20
C GLY A 126 -14.61 -0.31 34.02
N ALA A 127 -14.53 -1.62 33.72
CA ALA A 127 -15.25 -2.64 34.47
C ALA A 127 -14.74 -2.78 35.93
N VAL A 128 -13.42 -2.68 36.15
CA VAL A 128 -12.82 -2.75 37.50
C VAL A 128 -13.14 -1.49 38.33
N VAL A 129 -13.28 -0.33 37.71
CA VAL A 129 -13.66 0.92 38.40
C VAL A 129 -15.17 0.99 38.69
N ALA A 130 -15.99 0.25 37.93
CA ALA A 130 -17.44 0.18 38.11
C ALA A 130 -17.91 -0.90 39.11
N HIS A 131 -17.00 -1.69 39.68
CA HIS A 131 -17.21 -2.58 40.82
C HIS A 131 -16.60 -1.98 42.08
#